data_AF-A0A7W9MY37-F1
#
_entry.id   AF-A0A7W9MY37-F1
#
_cell.length_a   1.000
_cell.length_b   1.000
_cell.length_c   1.000
_cell.angle_alpha   90.00
_cell.angle_beta   90.00
_cell.angle_gamma   90.00
#
_symmetry.space_group_name_H-M   'P 1'
#
loop_
_entity.id
_entity.type
_entity.pdbx_description
1 polymer ?
#
loop_
_entity_poly.entity_id
_entity_poly.type
_entity_poly.pdbx_seq_one_letter_code
_entity_poly.pdbx_strand_id
1 'polypeptide(L)'
;MAAVPGRAGYFYGLTDRGPNADAPDGNKSEMLLDFQPQIGKFKLVDGRAELVSKVLLKGPRSLGGVKYSGRPPHDTSEVIDDVDATNANGGTPVPVARDAYGYDSEGLVALRDGTFWVSDEYGPYVTHFDADGYEIGRLTPYRNSVDNAAHKIVGYLPAELANRVKNKGMEGLTVTPDGSGSWEREGGFGGAGADCRDRSADLSGEAVPVPVGQPGDYWCGDQ
;
A
#
# COMPACT_ATOMS: atom_id res chain seq x y z
N MET A 1 -1.57 9.87 -6.49
CA MET A 1 -1.76 11.32 -6.16
C MET A 1 -3.22 11.52 -5.71
N ALA A 2 -3.49 12.41 -4.75
CA ALA A 2 -4.84 12.71 -4.27
C ALA A 2 -5.09 14.23 -4.15
N ALA A 3 -6.32 14.70 -4.35
CA ALA A 3 -6.67 16.10 -4.07
C ALA A 3 -6.65 16.39 -2.56
N VAL A 4 -6.31 17.62 -2.15
CA VAL A 4 -6.49 18.03 -0.75
C VAL A 4 -7.97 18.38 -0.52
N PRO A 5 -8.69 17.68 0.36
CA PRO A 5 -10.11 17.96 0.56
C PRO A 5 -10.37 19.41 0.97
N GLY A 6 -11.36 20.03 0.34
CA GLY A 6 -11.76 21.41 0.62
C GLY A 6 -10.76 22.49 0.19
N ARG A 7 -9.67 22.16 -0.52
CA ARG A 7 -8.62 23.12 -0.89
C ARG A 7 -8.22 23.03 -2.36
N ALA A 8 -8.90 23.81 -3.20
CA ALA A 8 -8.62 23.88 -4.63
C ALA A 8 -7.16 24.28 -4.93
N GLY A 9 -6.57 23.66 -5.95
CA GLY A 9 -5.18 23.91 -6.35
C GLY A 9 -4.13 23.25 -5.45
N TYR A 10 -4.52 22.39 -4.50
CA TYR A 10 -3.60 21.62 -3.68
C TYR A 10 -3.81 20.12 -3.87
N PHE A 11 -2.71 19.37 -3.85
CA PHE A 11 -2.71 17.92 -3.99
C PHE A 11 -1.67 17.29 -3.07
N TYR A 12 -1.91 16.04 -2.71
CA TYR A 12 -0.95 15.17 -2.05
C TYR A 12 -0.33 14.19 -3.06
N GLY A 13 0.99 14.05 -3.02
CA GLY A 13 1.74 13.02 -3.71
C GLY A 13 2.32 12.03 -2.71
N LEU A 14 2.41 10.76 -3.09
CA LEU A 14 3.06 9.70 -2.33
C LEU A 14 4.41 9.42 -3.00
N THR A 15 5.46 9.21 -2.22
CA THR A 15 6.76 8.82 -2.77
C THR A 15 6.81 7.34 -3.08
N ASP A 16 7.38 7.03 -4.23
CA ASP A 16 7.83 5.69 -4.60
C ASP A 16 9.28 5.47 -4.12
N ARG A 17 9.65 4.21 -3.82
CA ARG A 17 11.01 3.85 -3.37
C ARG A 17 12.07 4.07 -4.45
N GLY A 18 11.65 4.18 -5.71
CA GLY A 18 12.48 4.49 -6.85
C GLY A 18 12.77 3.26 -7.72
N PRO A 19 13.59 3.44 -8.76
CA PRO A 19 13.89 2.37 -9.71
C PRO A 19 14.74 1.27 -9.06
N ASN A 20 14.32 0.02 -9.26
CA ASN A 20 15.14 -1.16 -8.99
C ASN A 20 15.84 -1.68 -10.26
N ALA A 21 16.92 -2.45 -10.04
CA ALA A 21 17.60 -3.24 -11.07
C ALA A 21 17.30 -4.73 -10.88
N ASP A 22 17.54 -5.54 -11.90
CA ASP A 22 17.55 -6.99 -11.75
C ASP A 22 18.92 -7.46 -11.25
N ALA A 23 18.94 -8.18 -10.14
CA ALA A 23 20.14 -8.83 -9.61
C ALA A 23 20.45 -10.12 -10.42
N PRO A 24 21.71 -10.61 -10.40
CA PRO A 24 22.10 -11.84 -11.08
C PRO A 24 21.31 -13.11 -10.70
N ASP A 25 20.68 -13.13 -9.52
CA ASP A 25 19.83 -14.23 -9.04
C ASP A 25 18.35 -14.07 -9.42
N GLY A 26 18.00 -12.99 -10.13
CA GLY A 26 16.64 -12.65 -10.54
C GLY A 26 15.82 -11.91 -9.49
N ASN A 27 16.39 -11.58 -8.32
CA ASN A 27 15.75 -10.68 -7.36
C ASN A 27 15.84 -9.21 -7.82
N LYS A 28 15.12 -8.35 -7.11
CA LYS A 28 15.25 -6.90 -7.29
C LYS A 28 16.43 -6.40 -6.48
N SER A 29 17.18 -5.48 -7.06
CA SER A 29 18.29 -4.80 -6.39
C SER A 29 18.00 -3.32 -6.25
N GLU A 30 18.15 -2.81 -5.04
CA GLU A 30 17.82 -1.44 -4.67
C GLU A 30 19.07 -0.62 -4.33
N MET A 31 19.01 0.67 -4.68
CA MET A 31 20.08 1.63 -4.38
C MET A 31 19.81 2.42 -3.10
N LEU A 32 18.55 2.57 -2.69
CA LEU A 32 18.15 3.42 -1.57
C LEU A 32 17.53 2.60 -0.44
N LEU A 33 18.37 2.05 0.43
CA LEU A 33 17.94 1.15 1.50
C LEU A 33 17.38 1.85 2.74
N ASP A 34 17.61 3.15 2.87
CA ASP A 34 17.08 3.99 3.95
C ASP A 34 15.82 4.77 3.54
N PHE A 35 15.20 4.39 2.41
CA PHE A 35 13.94 4.97 1.95
C PHE A 35 12.87 4.89 3.05
N GLN A 36 12.32 6.05 3.40
CA GLN A 36 11.13 6.17 4.24
C GLN A 36 10.00 6.77 3.40
N PRO A 37 8.89 6.04 3.19
CA PRO A 37 7.77 6.56 2.40
C PRO A 37 7.17 7.79 3.08
N GLN A 38 6.75 8.75 2.26
CA GLN A 38 6.26 10.04 2.72
C GLN A 38 5.20 10.62 1.78
N ILE A 39 4.29 11.40 2.36
CA ILE A 39 3.28 12.15 1.63
C ILE A 39 3.75 13.59 1.50
N GLY A 40 3.91 14.08 0.27
CA GLY A 40 4.20 15.48 -0.03
C GLY A 40 2.89 16.24 -0.31
N LYS A 41 2.70 17.39 0.34
CA LYS A 41 1.63 18.34 0.00
C LYS A 41 2.16 19.36 -0.97
N PHE A 42 1.46 19.57 -2.07
CA PHE A 42 1.84 20.50 -3.11
C PHE A 42 0.74 21.53 -3.37
N LYS A 43 1.17 22.71 -3.82
CA LYS A 43 0.31 23.74 -4.40
C LYS A 43 0.63 23.86 -5.89
N LEU A 44 -0.39 23.91 -6.73
CA LEU A 44 -0.22 24.24 -8.14
C LEU A 44 -0.21 25.78 -8.31
N VAL A 45 0.91 26.32 -8.79
CA VAL A 45 1.10 27.75 -9.07
C VAL A 45 1.65 27.86 -10.49
N ASP A 46 0.92 28.53 -11.39
CA ASP A 46 1.33 28.76 -12.78
C ASP A 46 1.84 27.49 -13.50
N GLY A 47 1.12 26.37 -13.32
CA GLY A 47 1.47 25.07 -13.91
C GLY A 47 2.62 24.34 -13.22
N ARG A 48 3.16 24.85 -12.11
CA ARG A 48 4.23 24.23 -11.33
C ARG A 48 3.74 23.71 -9.98
N ALA A 49 4.21 22.52 -9.63
CA ALA A 49 4.01 21.91 -8.33
C ALA A 49 5.02 22.49 -7.32
N GLU A 50 4.56 23.29 -6.37
CA GLU A 50 5.37 23.79 -5.25
C GLU A 50 5.15 22.91 -4.02
N LEU A 51 6.21 22.33 -3.47
CA LEU A 51 6.14 21.55 -2.24
C LEU A 51 5.87 22.48 -1.05
N VAL A 52 4.82 22.18 -0.30
CA VAL A 52 4.34 22.94 0.87
C VAL A 52 4.78 22.27 2.17
N SER A 53 4.61 20.94 2.26
CA SER A 53 4.94 20.18 3.47
C SER A 53 5.15 18.70 3.15
N LYS A 54 5.75 17.97 4.10
CA LYS A 54 5.92 16.52 4.04
C LYS A 54 5.36 15.87 5.30
N VAL A 55 4.84 14.66 5.13
CA VAL A 55 4.38 13.77 6.21
C VAL A 55 5.12 12.45 6.05
N LEU A 56 6.00 12.13 6.99
CA LEU A 56 6.75 10.86 7.00
C LEU A 56 5.86 9.74 7.55
N LEU A 57 5.80 8.59 6.88
CA LEU A 57 5.02 7.45 7.37
C LEU A 57 5.76 6.70 8.48
N LYS A 58 5.03 6.39 9.54
CA LYS A 58 5.51 5.79 10.79
C LYS A 58 4.50 4.79 11.33
N GLY A 59 4.99 3.80 12.08
CA GLY A 59 4.20 2.86 12.84
C GLY A 59 3.36 3.50 13.94
N PRO A 60 2.54 2.72 14.64
CA PRO A 60 1.64 3.24 15.64
C PRO A 60 2.41 3.99 16.73
N ARG A 61 1.91 5.16 17.12
CA ARG A 61 2.53 5.97 18.18
C ARG A 61 2.61 5.19 19.49
N SER A 62 1.62 4.34 19.78
CA SER A 62 1.59 3.45 20.95
C SER A 62 2.66 2.36 20.92
N LEU A 63 3.24 2.08 19.74
CA LEU A 63 4.30 1.09 19.53
C LEU A 63 5.64 1.77 19.21
N GLY A 64 5.80 3.03 19.61
CA GLY A 64 7.05 3.78 19.50
C GLY A 64 7.22 4.59 18.20
N GLY A 65 6.28 4.50 17.26
CA GLY A 65 6.32 5.35 16.06
C GLY A 65 7.52 5.07 15.15
N VAL A 66 7.90 3.79 15.03
CA VAL A 66 9.03 3.35 14.21
C VAL A 66 8.85 3.81 12.76
N LYS A 67 9.93 4.22 12.11
CA LYS A 67 9.86 4.64 10.70
C LYS A 67 9.46 3.46 9.83
N TYR A 68 8.55 3.71 8.88
CA TYR A 68 8.37 2.78 7.78
C TYR A 68 9.62 2.78 6.90
N SER A 69 9.92 1.65 6.27
CA SER A 69 11.02 1.51 5.32
C SER A 69 10.54 0.92 3.99
N GLY A 70 11.29 1.12 2.91
CA GLY A 70 11.04 0.45 1.62
C GLY A 70 11.58 -0.98 1.54
N ARG A 71 11.78 -1.65 2.68
CA ARG A 71 12.31 -3.02 2.71
C ARG A 71 11.16 -4.04 2.71
N PRO A 72 11.38 -5.29 2.26
CA PRO A 72 10.33 -6.29 2.28
C PRO A 72 9.91 -6.68 3.71
N PRO A 73 8.60 -6.82 4.01
CA PRO A 73 8.10 -7.37 5.27
C PRO A 73 8.34 -8.87 5.38
N HIS A 74 8.05 -9.48 6.52
CA HIS A 74 8.25 -10.93 6.74
C HIS A 74 7.22 -11.80 6.01
N ASP A 75 6.08 -11.24 5.64
CA ASP A 75 4.96 -11.99 5.06
C ASP A 75 5.02 -12.15 3.53
N THR A 76 5.90 -11.40 2.86
CA THR A 76 6.07 -11.51 1.41
C THR A 76 7.16 -12.53 1.07
N SER A 77 7.13 -13.10 -0.14
CA SER A 77 8.27 -13.86 -0.66
C SER A 77 9.25 -12.99 -1.44
N GLU A 78 9.05 -11.68 -1.48
CA GLU A 78 9.99 -10.74 -2.09
C GLU A 78 11.30 -10.65 -1.31
N VAL A 79 12.39 -10.50 -2.06
CA VAL A 79 13.76 -10.33 -1.58
C VAL A 79 14.34 -9.17 -2.37
N ILE A 80 15.00 -8.27 -1.66
CA ILE A 80 15.71 -7.13 -2.24
C ILE A 80 17.18 -7.25 -1.88
N ASP A 81 18.03 -7.06 -2.88
CA ASP A 81 19.48 -7.03 -2.72
C ASP A 81 20.00 -5.59 -2.71
N ASP A 82 21.02 -5.35 -1.89
CA ASP A 82 21.76 -4.09 -1.86
C ASP A 82 22.67 -3.99 -3.09
N VAL A 83 22.44 -3.01 -3.97
CA VAL A 83 23.27 -2.80 -5.17
C VAL A 83 24.74 -2.55 -4.80
N ASP A 84 25.00 -1.70 -3.82
CA ASP A 84 26.35 -1.30 -3.44
C ASP A 84 27.09 -2.46 -2.80
N ALA A 85 26.44 -3.20 -1.88
CA ALA A 85 27.04 -4.37 -1.26
C ALA A 85 27.24 -5.52 -2.25
N THR A 86 26.31 -5.72 -3.19
CA THR A 86 26.44 -6.71 -4.29
C THR A 86 27.65 -6.39 -5.16
N ASN A 87 27.82 -5.13 -5.56
CA ASN A 87 28.98 -4.69 -6.34
C ASN A 87 30.29 -4.86 -5.57
N ALA A 88 30.30 -4.51 -4.27
CA ALA A 88 31.46 -4.71 -3.40
C ALA A 88 31.80 -6.19 -3.19
N ASN A 89 30.81 -7.09 -3.30
CA ASN A 89 30.95 -8.54 -3.21
C ASN A 89 31.19 -9.22 -4.57
N GLY A 90 31.78 -8.48 -5.52
CA GLY A 90 32.16 -9.01 -6.83
C GLY A 90 30.97 -9.45 -7.69
N GLY A 91 29.80 -8.82 -7.50
CA GLY A 91 28.55 -9.15 -8.20
C GLY A 91 27.77 -10.31 -7.57
N THR A 92 28.20 -10.84 -6.42
CA THR A 92 27.42 -11.82 -5.66
C THR A 92 26.31 -11.09 -4.89
N PRO A 93 25.01 -11.38 -5.12
CA PRO A 93 23.90 -10.69 -4.48
C PRO A 93 23.98 -10.65 -2.96
N VAL A 94 23.62 -9.51 -2.36
CA VAL A 94 23.63 -9.31 -0.91
C VAL A 94 22.23 -8.94 -0.38
N PRO A 95 21.57 -9.94 0.24
CA PRO A 95 20.43 -9.85 1.13
C PRO A 95 20.18 -8.57 1.91
N VAL A 96 19.14 -7.77 1.64
CA VAL A 96 18.66 -6.80 2.65
C VAL A 96 17.77 -7.50 3.66
N ALA A 97 17.98 -7.21 4.95
CA ALA A 97 17.15 -7.75 6.01
C ALA A 97 15.70 -7.27 5.90
N ARG A 98 14.75 -8.17 6.18
CA ARG A 98 13.32 -7.88 6.24
C ARG A 98 13.00 -6.94 7.40
N ASP A 99 11.91 -6.21 7.26
CA ASP A 99 11.47 -5.22 8.22
C ASP A 99 9.96 -5.31 8.46
N ALA A 100 9.52 -5.43 9.70
CA ALA A 100 8.09 -5.46 10.03
C ALA A 100 7.37 -4.19 9.55
N TYR A 101 8.06 -3.05 9.49
CA TYR A 101 7.54 -1.79 8.95
C TYR A 101 7.90 -1.58 7.46
N GLY A 102 8.22 -2.67 6.77
CA GLY A 102 8.41 -2.70 5.32
C GLY A 102 7.14 -2.31 4.57
N TYR A 103 7.27 -1.38 3.64
CA TYR A 103 6.13 -0.77 2.95
C TYR A 103 6.52 -0.16 1.61
N ASP A 104 5.92 -0.69 0.56
CA ASP A 104 6.07 -0.23 -0.81
C ASP A 104 4.79 0.45 -1.25
N SER A 105 4.74 1.77 -1.05
CA SER A 105 3.48 2.52 -1.00
C SER A 105 3.02 2.97 -2.38
N GLU A 106 1.81 2.60 -2.79
CA GLU A 106 1.30 2.76 -4.16
C GLU A 106 0.13 3.76 -4.26
N GLY A 107 -0.99 3.40 -3.63
CA GLY A 107 -2.22 4.20 -3.67
C GLY A 107 -2.31 5.16 -2.49
N LEU A 108 -2.91 6.31 -2.71
CA LEU A 108 -3.11 7.34 -1.68
C LEU A 108 -4.51 7.92 -1.78
N VAL A 109 -5.23 7.94 -0.65
CA VAL A 109 -6.45 8.71 -0.47
C VAL A 109 -6.33 9.62 0.74
N ALA A 110 -6.74 10.89 0.58
CA ALA A 110 -6.78 11.87 1.65
C ALA A 110 -8.23 12.15 2.07
N LEU A 111 -8.49 12.06 3.37
CA LEU A 111 -9.81 12.27 3.95
C LEU A 111 -10.01 13.70 4.45
N ARG A 112 -11.28 14.10 4.62
CA ARG A 112 -11.66 15.47 5.05
C ARG A 112 -11.18 15.80 6.46
N ASP A 113 -11.00 14.79 7.30
CA ASP A 113 -10.45 14.93 8.66
C ASP A 113 -8.91 15.11 8.68
N GLY A 114 -8.27 15.05 7.51
CA GLY A 114 -6.82 15.21 7.35
C GLY A 114 -6.02 13.90 7.47
N THR A 115 -6.69 12.76 7.63
CA THR A 115 -6.05 11.43 7.65
C THR A 115 -5.87 10.86 6.24
N PHE A 116 -5.08 9.78 6.13
CA PHE A 116 -4.69 9.19 4.85
C PHE A 116 -4.85 7.68 4.84
N TRP A 117 -5.51 7.14 3.82
CA TRP A 117 -5.38 5.73 3.50
C TRP A 117 -4.31 5.53 2.44
N VAL A 118 -3.45 4.54 2.65
CA VAL A 118 -2.37 4.19 1.72
C VAL A 118 -2.44 2.68 1.46
N SER A 119 -2.33 2.29 0.20
CA SER A 119 -2.17 0.89 -0.19
C SER A 119 -0.70 0.57 -0.43
N ASP A 120 -0.38 -0.71 -0.31
CA ASP A 120 0.97 -1.21 -0.46
C ASP A 120 1.06 -2.34 -1.49
N GLU A 121 2.21 -2.42 -2.14
CA GLU A 121 2.55 -3.48 -3.07
C GLU A 121 2.84 -4.78 -2.32
N TYR A 122 3.71 -4.82 -1.31
CA TYR A 122 4.17 -6.07 -0.70
C TYR A 122 3.05 -7.01 -0.21
N GLY A 123 2.05 -6.51 0.50
CA GLY A 123 1.22 -7.28 1.42
C GLY A 123 -0.14 -7.82 0.93
N PRO A 124 -0.69 -7.38 -0.20
CA PRO A 124 -1.01 -5.96 -0.29
C PRO A 124 -1.72 -5.49 1.00
N TYR A 125 -1.13 -4.54 1.73
CA TYR A 125 -1.74 -3.97 2.95
C TYR A 125 -2.53 -2.68 2.62
N VAL A 126 -3.53 -2.35 3.43
CA VAL A 126 -4.16 -1.01 3.44
C VAL A 126 -3.98 -0.39 4.82
N THR A 127 -3.26 0.72 4.91
CA THR A 127 -2.91 1.37 6.19
C THR A 127 -3.52 2.76 6.28
N HIS A 128 -4.15 3.05 7.42
CA HIS A 128 -4.67 4.36 7.79
C HIS A 128 -3.63 5.10 8.62
N PHE A 129 -3.30 6.31 8.20
CA PHE A 129 -2.37 7.21 8.88
C PHE A 129 -3.09 8.47 9.35
N ASP A 130 -2.72 8.94 10.54
CA ASP A 130 -3.11 10.26 11.01
C ASP A 130 -2.45 11.39 10.19
N ALA A 131 -2.84 12.64 10.45
CA ALA A 131 -2.31 13.81 9.75
C ALA A 131 -0.78 14.00 9.92
N ASP A 132 -0.20 13.42 10.97
CA ASP A 132 1.24 13.44 11.26
C ASP A 132 1.98 12.22 10.67
N GLY A 133 1.28 11.30 10.01
CA GLY A 133 1.82 10.11 9.37
C GLY A 133 2.03 8.92 10.30
N TYR A 134 1.41 8.90 11.48
CA TYR A 134 1.41 7.71 12.34
C TYR A 134 0.27 6.77 11.96
N GLU A 135 0.58 5.49 11.86
CA GLU A 135 -0.43 4.45 11.67
C GLU A 135 -1.46 4.47 12.81
N ILE A 136 -2.73 4.48 12.42
CA ILE A 136 -3.89 4.38 13.32
C ILE A 136 -4.75 3.14 13.04
N GLY A 137 -4.46 2.41 11.96
CA GLY A 137 -5.04 1.11 11.66
C GLY A 137 -4.46 0.48 10.40
N ARG A 138 -4.40 -0.85 10.33
CA ARG A 138 -4.00 -1.60 9.14
C ARG A 138 -4.95 -2.76 8.86
N LEU A 139 -5.25 -2.96 7.59
CA LEU A 139 -5.85 -4.17 7.05
C LEU A 139 -4.79 -5.01 6.35
N THR A 140 -4.86 -6.32 6.54
CA THR A 140 -3.90 -7.31 6.03
C THR A 140 -4.62 -8.60 5.65
N PRO A 141 -4.20 -9.34 4.61
CA PRO A 141 -4.68 -10.69 4.38
C PRO A 141 -3.99 -11.73 5.29
N TYR A 142 -2.88 -11.38 5.95
CA TYR A 142 -2.06 -12.31 6.71
C TYR A 142 -2.47 -12.38 8.19
N ARG A 143 -3.41 -13.26 8.51
CA ARG A 143 -3.89 -13.45 9.89
C ARG A 143 -2.81 -13.90 10.89
N ASN A 144 -1.87 -14.71 10.42
CA ASN A 144 -0.84 -15.34 11.26
C ASN A 144 0.55 -14.69 11.09
N SER A 145 0.60 -13.51 10.47
CA SER A 145 1.83 -12.74 10.32
C SER A 145 2.48 -12.45 11.66
N VAL A 146 3.80 -12.58 11.72
CA VAL A 146 4.60 -12.14 12.87
C VAL A 146 4.66 -10.62 12.96
N ASP A 147 4.53 -9.93 11.83
CA ASP A 147 4.57 -8.47 11.74
C ASP A 147 3.31 -7.83 12.33
N ASN A 148 2.19 -8.57 12.44
CA ASN A 148 0.96 -8.07 13.07
C ASN A 148 1.18 -7.51 14.49
N ALA A 149 2.20 -7.98 15.21
CA ALA A 149 2.54 -7.47 16.54
C ALA A 149 3.15 -6.05 16.51
N ALA A 150 3.67 -5.61 15.37
CA ALA A 150 4.21 -4.27 15.13
C ALA A 150 3.15 -3.26 14.66
N HIS A 151 1.91 -3.71 14.42
CA HIS A 151 0.86 -2.91 13.79
C HIS A 151 -0.42 -2.88 14.61
N LYS A 152 -1.28 -1.91 14.32
CA LYS A 152 -2.65 -1.88 14.83
C LYS A 152 -3.58 -2.51 13.81
N ILE A 153 -3.76 -3.83 13.89
CA ILE A 153 -4.65 -4.55 12.98
C ILE A 153 -6.11 -4.22 13.30
N VAL A 154 -6.82 -3.62 12.34
CA VAL A 154 -8.24 -3.22 12.50
C VAL A 154 -9.20 -4.12 11.74
N GLY A 155 -8.68 -5.05 10.94
CA GLY A 155 -9.46 -5.98 10.15
C GLY A 155 -8.58 -6.78 9.19
N TYR A 156 -9.21 -7.66 8.43
CA TYR A 156 -8.50 -8.53 7.49
C TYR A 156 -9.09 -8.43 6.10
N LEU A 157 -8.21 -8.37 5.12
CA LEU A 157 -8.56 -8.47 3.71
C LEU A 157 -8.85 -9.94 3.34
N PRO A 158 -9.51 -10.21 2.19
CA PRO A 158 -9.66 -11.56 1.67
C PRO A 158 -8.31 -12.28 1.59
N ALA A 159 -8.24 -13.52 2.08
CA ALA A 159 -6.99 -14.26 2.19
C ALA A 159 -6.35 -14.56 0.84
N GLU A 160 -7.14 -14.57 -0.24
CA GLU A 160 -6.70 -14.77 -1.61
C GLU A 160 -5.72 -13.68 -2.07
N LEU A 161 -5.80 -12.48 -1.49
CA LEU A 161 -4.86 -11.39 -1.80
C LEU A 161 -3.43 -11.70 -1.35
N ALA A 162 -3.25 -12.62 -0.40
CA ALA A 162 -1.92 -13.14 -0.03
C ALA A 162 -1.25 -13.93 -1.18
N ASN A 163 -2.04 -14.45 -2.12
CA ASN A 163 -1.56 -15.24 -3.28
C ASN A 163 -1.35 -14.38 -4.53
N ARG A 164 -1.29 -13.05 -4.41
CA ARG A 164 -1.07 -12.17 -5.55
C ARG A 164 0.27 -12.46 -6.25
N VAL A 165 0.33 -12.10 -7.52
CA VAL A 165 1.60 -12.06 -8.26
C VAL A 165 2.40 -10.84 -7.77
N LYS A 166 3.71 -11.04 -7.55
CA LYS A 166 4.66 -9.97 -7.20
C LYS A 166 4.71 -8.87 -8.27
N ASN A 167 5.11 -7.65 -7.92
CA ASN A 167 5.21 -6.51 -8.84
C ASN A 167 3.86 -6.16 -9.53
N LYS A 168 2.76 -6.26 -8.76
CA LYS A 168 1.36 -6.01 -9.15
C LYS A 168 0.56 -5.65 -7.89
N GLY A 169 0.91 -4.53 -7.28
CA GLY A 169 0.30 -4.02 -6.05
C GLY A 169 -1.18 -3.62 -6.19
N MET A 170 -1.76 -3.12 -5.09
CA MET A 170 -3.06 -2.45 -5.14
C MET A 170 -2.85 -0.98 -5.56
N GLU A 171 -2.89 -0.74 -6.86
CA GLU A 171 -2.52 0.56 -7.45
C GLU A 171 -3.70 1.57 -7.47
N GLY A 172 -4.94 1.08 -7.39
CA GLY A 172 -6.14 1.90 -7.26
C GLY A 172 -6.65 1.91 -5.82
N LEU A 173 -6.70 3.09 -5.19
CA LEU A 173 -7.39 3.30 -3.92
C LEU A 173 -8.33 4.50 -4.07
N THR A 174 -9.60 4.31 -3.78
CA THR A 174 -10.65 5.32 -3.82
C THR A 174 -11.43 5.31 -2.49
N VAL A 175 -12.35 6.26 -2.30
CA VAL A 175 -13.17 6.36 -1.09
C VAL A 175 -14.59 6.69 -1.52
N THR A 176 -15.58 6.05 -0.90
CA THR A 176 -17.00 6.36 -1.07
C THR A 176 -17.32 7.74 -0.51
N PRO A 177 -18.41 8.40 -0.96
CA PRO A 177 -18.71 9.79 -0.58
C PRO A 177 -18.85 10.05 0.93
N ASP A 178 -19.13 9.02 1.73
CA ASP A 178 -19.24 9.04 3.19
C ASP A 178 -17.89 8.90 3.91
N GLY A 179 -16.82 8.56 3.20
CA GLY A 179 -15.46 8.52 3.74
C GLY A 179 -14.91 7.12 4.02
N SER A 180 -15.65 6.04 3.76
CA SER A 180 -15.07 4.69 3.79
C SER A 180 -14.26 4.42 2.51
N GLY A 181 -13.09 3.81 2.63
CA GLY A 181 -12.25 3.53 1.45
C GLY A 181 -12.71 2.33 0.66
N SER A 182 -12.30 2.27 -0.60
CA SER A 182 -12.37 1.09 -1.46
C SER A 182 -11.14 1.02 -2.36
N TRP A 183 -10.74 -0.16 -2.84
CA TRP A 183 -9.57 -0.31 -3.72
C TRP A 183 -9.90 -1.13 -4.98
N GLU A 184 -9.06 -0.98 -6.00
CA GLU A 184 -9.16 -1.59 -7.33
C GLU A 184 -7.79 -2.11 -7.80
N ARG A 185 -7.78 -3.16 -8.63
CA ARG A 185 -6.58 -3.84 -9.18
C ARG A 185 -6.52 -3.66 -10.69
N GLU A 186 -5.37 -3.33 -11.29
CA GLU A 186 -5.19 -3.38 -12.75
C GLU A 186 -4.50 -4.68 -13.23
N GLY A 187 -4.99 -5.27 -14.35
CA GLY A 187 -4.36 -6.39 -15.06
C GLY A 187 -5.32 -7.44 -15.62
N GLY A 188 -5.56 -7.39 -16.94
CA GLY A 188 -6.48 -8.27 -17.68
C GLY A 188 -6.05 -9.74 -17.76
N PHE A 189 -7.02 -10.64 -17.53
CA PHE A 189 -6.90 -12.06 -17.81
C PHE A 189 -7.33 -12.33 -19.26
N GLY A 190 -6.38 -12.74 -20.10
CA GLY A 190 -6.69 -13.33 -21.40
C GLY A 190 -7.04 -14.82 -21.24
N GLY A 191 -8.23 -15.22 -21.69
CA GLY A 191 -8.52 -16.59 -22.12
C GLY A 191 -9.67 -17.32 -21.42
N ALA A 192 -10.86 -17.17 -22.00
CA ALA A 192 -12.02 -18.06 -21.99
C ALA A 192 -12.73 -18.37 -20.65
N GLY A 193 -13.85 -17.65 -20.43
CA GLY A 193 -15.05 -18.28 -19.87
C GLY A 193 -15.59 -17.81 -18.52
N ALA A 194 -15.61 -16.50 -18.23
CA ALA A 194 -16.63 -15.80 -17.42
C ALA A 194 -16.22 -14.33 -17.32
N ASP A 195 -17.08 -13.41 -17.75
CA ASP A 195 -16.85 -11.97 -17.72
C ASP A 195 -17.00 -11.45 -16.28
N CYS A 196 -15.91 -11.41 -15.51
CA CYS A 196 -15.82 -10.73 -14.22
C CYS A 196 -14.91 -9.49 -14.38
N ARG A 197 -15.51 -8.36 -14.78
CA ARG A 197 -14.87 -7.04 -14.73
C ARG A 197 -15.08 -6.43 -13.33
N ASP A 198 -14.06 -5.71 -12.86
CA ASP A 198 -13.98 -4.83 -11.68
C ASP A 198 -14.54 -5.38 -10.35
N ARG A 199 -13.65 -5.70 -9.39
CA ARG A 199 -14.03 -5.95 -8.00
C ARG A 199 -13.50 -4.84 -7.10
N SER A 200 -14.40 -3.97 -6.63
CA SER A 200 -14.17 -3.02 -5.53
C SER A 200 -14.58 -3.64 -4.19
N ALA A 201 -13.81 -3.41 -3.12
CA ALA A 201 -14.17 -3.81 -1.74
C ALA A 201 -14.23 -2.57 -0.82
N ASP A 202 -15.23 -2.48 0.05
CA ASP A 202 -15.45 -1.37 1.00
C ASP A 202 -14.74 -1.63 2.36
N LEU A 203 -14.07 -0.61 2.90
CA LEU A 203 -13.28 -0.60 4.15
C LEU A 203 -14.13 -0.54 5.43
N SER A 204 -15.47 -0.54 5.34
CA SER A 204 -16.36 -0.30 6.49
C SER A 204 -16.26 -1.34 7.62
N GLY A 205 -15.64 -2.51 7.41
CA GLY A 205 -15.35 -3.49 8.47
C GLY A 205 -16.60 -4.10 9.14
N GLU A 206 -17.80 -3.67 8.75
CA GLU A 206 -19.07 -4.28 9.12
C GLU A 206 -19.56 -5.14 7.97
N ALA A 207 -19.88 -6.40 8.25
CA ALA A 207 -20.67 -7.20 7.34
C ALA A 207 -22.04 -6.53 7.22
N VAL A 208 -22.25 -5.73 6.19
CA VAL A 208 -23.55 -5.12 5.91
C VAL A 208 -24.53 -6.25 5.59
N PRO A 209 -25.58 -6.48 6.40
CA PRO A 209 -26.62 -7.42 6.03
C PRO A 209 -27.38 -6.84 4.84
N VAL A 210 -27.21 -7.44 3.65
CA VAL A 210 -27.97 -7.06 2.46
C VAL A 210 -29.44 -7.46 2.67
N PRO A 211 -30.40 -6.52 2.58
CA PRO A 211 -31.81 -6.86 2.57
C PRO A 211 -32.10 -7.69 1.32
N VAL A 212 -32.72 -8.86 1.50
CA VAL A 212 -33.07 -9.77 0.41
C VAL A 212 -34.04 -9.05 -0.55
N GLY A 213 -33.58 -8.76 -1.77
CA GLY A 213 -34.45 -8.43 -2.90
C GLY A 213 -34.17 -7.09 -3.62
N GLN A 214 -32.97 -6.92 -4.17
CA GLN A 214 -32.68 -6.03 -5.32
C GLN A 214 -31.55 -6.71 -6.14
N PRO A 215 -31.61 -6.74 -7.48
CA PRO A 215 -30.63 -7.46 -8.29
C PRO A 215 -29.32 -6.66 -8.37
N GLY A 216 -28.28 -7.14 -7.69
CA GLY A 216 -26.92 -6.61 -7.74
C GLY A 216 -25.91 -7.68 -7.30
N ASP A 217 -24.96 -7.92 -8.19
CA ASP A 217 -23.61 -8.48 -7.99
C ASP A 217 -23.49 -9.70 -7.06
N TYR A 218 -23.62 -10.88 -7.67
CA TYR A 218 -23.35 -12.16 -7.05
C TYR A 218 -21.85 -12.33 -6.78
N TRP A 219 -21.49 -12.61 -5.52
CA TRP A 219 -20.26 -13.29 -5.15
C TRP A 219 -20.30 -14.72 -5.71
N CYS A 220 -19.54 -15.02 -6.77
CA CYS A 220 -19.22 -16.39 -7.14
C CYS A 220 -18.12 -16.92 -6.21
N GLY A 221 -18.53 -17.66 -5.18
CA GLY A 221 -17.66 -18.60 -4.49
C GLY A 221 -17.92 -20.00 -5.04
N ASP A 222 -16.88 -20.68 -5.50
CA ASP A 222 -16.94 -22.13 -5.69
C ASP A 222 -16.51 -22.82 -4.39
N GLN A 223 -17.15 -23.97 -4.16
CA GLN A 223 -17.01 -24.89 -3.03
C GLN A 223 -15.62 -25.52 -2.91
#